data_AF-A0A4U0Y7C4-F1
#
_entry.id   AF-A0A4U0Y7C4-F1
#
_cell.length_a   1.000
_cell.length_b   1.000
_cell.length_c   1.000
_cell.angle_alpha   90.00
_cell.angle_beta   90.00
_cell.angle_gamma   90.00
#
_symmetry.space_group_name_H-M   'P 1'
#
loop_
_entity.id
_entity.type
_entity.pdbx_description
1 polymer ?
#
loop_
_entity_poly.entity_id
_entity_poly.type
_entity_poly.pdbx_seq_one_letter_code
_entity_poly.pdbx_strand_id
1 'polypeptide(L)'
;MLSPSQNTLPLLYPQPASVSTTLFRGVFNRGAALVIPVTALSVAASAYLTYTAPAGSTERRLYAISGAVTFAMLPMTQIVMMPGIHRFMDLSKGDATAQEKAAASGEVLKLLKAWAAQNWVRVVFSKGMFDGVEIRDTHIYWPYRAYGKPPQRMPKLSVLSVVVLGRAIRANEHASDEDAAANAAATMLLYRAKESEIESA
;
A
#
# COMPACT_ATOMS: atom_id res chain seq x y z
N MET A 1 -5.52 4.59 0.99
CA MET A 1 -6.74 5.15 0.35
C MET A 1 -7.07 4.60 -1.04
N LEU A 2 -6.26 3.70 -1.62
CA LEU A 2 -6.50 3.20 -2.98
C LEU A 2 -7.64 2.16 -3.05
N SER A 3 -7.92 1.46 -1.95
CA SER A 3 -8.94 0.41 -1.89
C SER A 3 -10.40 0.92 -2.02
N PRO A 4 -10.82 2.02 -1.34
CA PRO A 4 -12.19 2.54 -1.52
C PRO A 4 -12.48 3.04 -2.95
N SER A 5 -11.47 3.58 -3.64
CA SER A 5 -11.69 4.11 -4.99
C SER A 5 -11.85 3.04 -6.07
N GLN A 6 -11.42 1.82 -5.79
CA GLN A 6 -11.50 0.69 -6.71
C GLN A 6 -12.78 -0.13 -6.46
N ASN A 7 -13.11 -0.35 -5.19
CA ASN A 7 -14.19 -1.26 -4.82
C ASN A 7 -15.51 -0.53 -4.51
N THR A 8 -15.45 0.73 -4.08
CA THR A 8 -16.64 1.45 -3.57
C THR A 8 -17.10 2.55 -4.53
N LEU A 9 -16.19 3.11 -5.32
CA LEU A 9 -16.49 4.21 -6.25
C LEU A 9 -17.40 3.83 -7.42
N PRO A 10 -17.28 2.63 -8.03
CA PRO A 10 -18.25 2.17 -9.03
C PRO A 10 -19.68 2.09 -8.51
N LEU A 11 -19.86 1.84 -7.21
CA LEU A 11 -21.18 1.82 -6.56
C LEU A 11 -21.82 3.22 -6.47
N LEU A 12 -21.03 4.28 -6.66
CA LEU A 12 -21.50 5.67 -6.66
C LEU A 12 -21.93 6.16 -8.05
N TYR A 13 -21.63 5.42 -9.13
CA TYR A 13 -22.01 5.81 -10.50
C TYR A 13 -23.53 5.94 -10.72
N PRO A 14 -24.38 5.06 -10.19
CA PRO A 14 -25.83 5.20 -10.34
C PRO A 14 -26.45 6.14 -9.29
N GLN A 15 -25.67 6.71 -8.37
CA GLN A 15 -26.20 7.52 -7.28
C GLN A 15 -26.46 8.97 -7.71
N PRO A 16 -27.47 9.64 -7.13
CA PRO A 16 -27.70 11.07 -7.36
C PRO A 16 -26.44 11.90 -7.06
N ALA A 17 -26.24 12.98 -7.80
CA ALA A 17 -25.10 13.88 -7.64
C ALA A 17 -24.98 14.45 -6.21
N SER A 18 -26.11 14.71 -5.56
CA SER A 18 -26.18 15.19 -4.18
C SER A 18 -25.57 14.20 -3.16
N VAL A 19 -25.75 12.91 -3.41
CA VAL A 19 -25.22 11.83 -2.57
C VAL A 19 -23.75 11.59 -2.87
N SER A 20 -23.40 11.44 -4.15
CA SER A 20 -22.05 11.07 -4.58
C SER A 20 -21.01 12.19 -4.32
N THR A 21 -21.37 13.46 -4.49
CA THR A 21 -20.46 14.60 -4.21
C THR A 21 -20.22 14.79 -2.69
N THR A 22 -21.25 14.64 -1.87
CA THR A 22 -21.14 14.72 -0.40
C THR A 22 -20.31 13.57 0.17
N LEU A 23 -20.56 12.34 -0.30
CA LEU A 23 -19.76 11.17 0.10
C LEU A 23 -18.31 11.34 -0.32
N PHE A 24 -18.05 11.81 -1.54
CA PHE A 24 -16.69 12.06 -2.03
C PHE A 24 -15.93 13.03 -1.12
N ARG A 25 -16.55 14.16 -0.74
CA ARG A 25 -15.95 15.13 0.18
C ARG A 25 -15.57 14.50 1.53
N GLY A 26 -16.46 13.69 2.11
CA GLY A 26 -16.21 13.01 3.38
C GLY A 26 -15.04 12.02 3.29
N VAL A 27 -15.02 11.20 2.24
CA VAL A 27 -13.96 10.21 2.00
C VAL A 27 -12.62 10.91 1.76
N PHE A 28 -12.60 11.93 0.90
CA PHE A 28 -11.38 12.67 0.56
C PHE A 28 -10.75 13.31 1.79
N ASN A 29 -11.51 14.07 2.58
CA ASN A 29 -10.99 14.76 3.75
C ASN A 29 -10.47 13.79 4.82
N ARG A 30 -11.24 12.75 5.15
CA ARG A 30 -10.84 11.77 6.17
C ARG A 30 -9.60 11.02 5.77
N GLY A 31 -9.53 10.59 4.51
CA GLY A 31 -8.37 9.84 4.10
C GLY A 31 -7.16 10.72 3.78
N ALA A 32 -7.32 11.99 3.40
CA ALA A 32 -6.20 12.94 3.36
C ALA A 32 -5.56 13.09 4.75
N ALA A 33 -6.37 13.20 5.81
CA ALA A 33 -5.90 13.27 7.19
C ALA A 33 -5.10 12.02 7.62
N LEU A 34 -5.36 10.85 7.01
CA LEU A 34 -4.61 9.62 7.26
C LEU A 34 -3.39 9.46 6.35
N VAL A 35 -3.53 9.72 5.04
CA VAL A 35 -2.50 9.45 4.04
C VAL A 35 -1.33 10.42 4.19
N ILE A 36 -1.57 11.70 4.44
CA ILE A 36 -0.51 12.69 4.57
C ILE A 36 0.52 12.31 5.66
N PRO A 37 0.13 12.01 6.92
CA PRO A 37 1.09 11.64 7.95
C PRO A 37 1.77 10.30 7.66
N VAL A 38 1.04 9.30 7.13
CA VAL A 38 1.62 8.01 6.76
C VAL A 38 2.66 8.17 5.65
N THR A 39 2.36 8.93 4.61
CA THR A 39 3.29 9.23 3.51
C THR A 39 4.53 9.97 4.02
N ALA A 40 4.35 10.97 4.90
CA ALA A 40 5.47 11.70 5.50
C ALA A 40 6.39 10.78 6.30
N LEU A 41 5.82 9.91 7.15
CA LEU A 41 6.57 8.92 7.92
C LEU A 41 7.30 7.93 7.01
N SER A 42 6.66 7.42 5.95
CA SER A 42 7.30 6.50 4.99
C SER A 42 8.46 7.14 4.24
N VAL A 43 8.33 8.40 3.82
CA VAL A 43 9.42 9.15 3.17
C VAL A 43 10.57 9.36 4.15
N ALA A 44 10.28 9.78 5.40
CA ALA A 44 11.30 9.97 6.42
C ALA A 44 12.04 8.67 6.75
N ALA A 45 11.31 7.55 6.89
CA ALA A 45 11.90 6.24 7.13
C ALA A 45 12.78 5.81 5.95
N SER A 46 12.32 5.97 4.71
CA SER A 46 13.09 5.63 3.51
C SER A 46 14.35 6.49 3.39
N ALA A 47 14.27 7.78 3.72
CA ALA A 47 15.42 8.68 3.73
C ALA A 47 16.45 8.27 4.81
N TYR A 48 15.98 7.92 6.01
CA TYR A 48 16.84 7.43 7.09
C TYR A 48 17.55 6.12 6.72
N LEU A 49 16.82 5.16 6.14
CA LEU A 49 17.39 3.90 5.66
C LEU A 49 18.38 4.11 4.51
N THR A 50 18.11 5.05 3.61
CA THR A 50 19.05 5.44 2.54
C THR A 50 20.33 6.04 3.09
N TYR A 51 20.24 6.82 4.18
CA TYR A 51 21.39 7.46 4.82
C TYR A 51 22.26 6.46 5.59
N THR A 52 21.63 5.49 6.26
CA THR A 52 22.32 4.50 7.10
C THR A 52 22.84 3.30 6.32
N ALA A 53 22.28 3.01 5.13
CA ALA A 53 22.73 1.91 4.29
C ALA A 53 24.14 2.13 3.71
N PRO A 54 24.96 1.07 3.53
CA PRO A 54 26.29 1.18 2.97
C PRO A 54 26.29 1.86 1.60
N ALA A 55 27.30 2.72 1.37
CA ALA A 55 27.47 3.38 0.08
C ALA A 55 27.68 2.36 -1.05
N GLY A 56 26.93 2.52 -2.14
CA GLY A 56 26.99 1.63 -3.29
C GLY A 56 26.13 0.36 -3.20
N SER A 57 25.54 0.06 -2.03
CA SER A 57 24.67 -1.12 -1.86
C SER A 57 23.37 -1.02 -2.67
N THR A 58 22.83 -2.18 -3.05
CA THR A 58 21.51 -2.30 -3.69
C THR A 58 20.40 -1.79 -2.76
N GLU A 59 20.47 -2.09 -1.47
CA GLU A 59 19.52 -1.63 -0.45
C GLU A 59 19.39 -0.10 -0.43
N ARG A 60 20.52 0.61 -0.44
CA ARG A 60 20.52 2.07 -0.47
C ARG A 60 19.78 2.62 -1.69
N ARG A 61 19.96 2.00 -2.86
CA ARG A 61 19.25 2.40 -4.08
C ARG A 61 17.76 2.12 -3.96
N LEU A 62 17.37 0.97 -3.42
CA LEU A 62 15.97 0.60 -3.23
C LEU A 62 15.26 1.55 -2.24
N TYR A 63 15.89 1.89 -1.12
CA TYR A 63 15.34 2.86 -0.18
C TYR A 63 15.23 4.26 -0.78
N ALA A 64 16.24 4.68 -1.56
CA ALA A 64 16.20 5.98 -2.24
C ALA A 64 15.06 6.04 -3.26
N ILE A 65 14.91 5.00 -4.08
CA ILE A 65 13.83 4.88 -5.07
C ILE A 65 12.47 4.85 -4.36
N SER A 66 12.32 4.04 -3.32
CA SER A 66 11.09 3.93 -2.53
C SER A 66 10.66 5.28 -1.97
N GLY A 67 11.59 6.02 -1.35
CA GLY A 67 11.35 7.37 -0.83
C GLY A 67 10.98 8.36 -1.94
N ALA A 68 11.73 8.37 -3.04
CA ALA A 68 11.51 9.26 -4.18
C ALA A 68 10.13 9.03 -4.83
N VAL A 69 9.73 7.77 -4.99
CA VAL A 69 8.45 7.39 -5.60
C VAL A 69 7.29 7.74 -4.69
N THR A 70 7.43 7.43 -3.40
CA THR A 70 6.44 7.78 -2.38
C THR A 70 6.23 9.31 -2.35
N PHE A 71 7.32 10.07 -2.47
CA PHE A 71 7.25 11.53 -2.55
C PHE A 71 6.64 12.03 -3.87
N ALA A 72 6.99 11.42 -5.01
CA ALA A 72 6.50 11.79 -6.34
C ALA A 72 4.96 11.68 -6.47
N MET A 73 4.31 10.87 -5.63
CA MET A 73 2.85 10.82 -5.54
C MET A 73 2.22 12.15 -5.09
N LEU A 74 2.92 12.98 -4.32
CA LEU A 74 2.39 14.26 -3.82
C LEU A 74 2.21 15.28 -4.97
N PRO A 75 3.22 15.60 -5.79
CA PRO A 75 3.05 16.44 -6.99
C PRO A 75 1.98 15.91 -7.94
N MET A 76 1.90 14.60 -8.15
CA MET A 76 0.84 14.01 -8.99
C MET A 76 -0.56 14.33 -8.42
N THR A 77 -0.73 14.27 -7.10
CA THR A 77 -2.00 14.69 -6.45
C THR A 77 -2.31 16.14 -6.77
N GLN A 78 -1.34 17.01 -6.52
CA GLN A 78 -1.50 18.46 -6.58
C GLN A 78 -1.76 18.95 -8.01
N ILE A 79 -1.06 18.40 -8.99
CA ILE A 79 -1.12 18.89 -10.38
C ILE A 79 -2.25 18.22 -11.16
N VAL A 80 -2.39 16.90 -11.04
CA VAL A 80 -3.28 16.11 -11.92
C VAL A 80 -4.68 15.93 -11.33
N MET A 81 -4.77 15.76 -10.01
CA MET A 81 -6.02 15.33 -9.37
C MET A 81 -6.77 16.48 -8.70
N MET A 82 -6.06 17.46 -8.13
CA MET A 82 -6.69 18.58 -7.41
C MET A 82 -7.70 19.40 -8.22
N PRO A 83 -7.52 19.66 -9.54
CA PRO A 83 -8.52 20.38 -10.31
C PRO A 83 -9.90 19.69 -10.30
N GLY A 84 -9.91 18.36 -10.46
CA GLY A 84 -11.13 17.55 -10.39
C GLY A 84 -11.70 17.49 -8.96
N ILE A 85 -10.84 17.37 -7.95
CA ILE A 85 -11.26 17.41 -6.53
C ILE A 85 -11.93 18.73 -6.20
N HIS A 86 -11.34 19.86 -6.57
CA HIS A 86 -11.91 21.18 -6.30
C HIS A 86 -13.29 21.29 -6.94
N ARG A 87 -13.44 20.84 -8.18
CA ARG A 87 -14.74 20.83 -8.83
C ARG A 87 -15.78 19.96 -8.09
N PHE A 88 -15.38 18.80 -7.58
CA PHE A 88 -16.24 17.99 -6.70
C PHE A 88 -16.63 18.70 -5.41
N MET A 89 -15.66 19.38 -4.78
CA MET A 89 -15.88 20.11 -3.52
C MET A 89 -16.82 21.29 -3.73
N ASP A 90 -16.71 21.98 -4.85
CA ASP A 90 -17.60 23.09 -5.22
C ASP A 90 -19.02 22.57 -5.48
N LEU A 91 -19.17 21.47 -6.22
CA LEU A 91 -20.48 20.82 -6.43
C LEU A 91 -21.09 20.32 -5.11
N SER A 92 -20.28 19.82 -4.17
CA SER A 92 -20.77 19.39 -2.85
C SER A 92 -21.26 20.54 -1.97
N LYS A 93 -20.81 21.77 -2.23
CA LYS A 93 -21.19 22.98 -1.49
C LYS A 93 -22.29 23.78 -2.18
N GLY A 94 -22.48 23.58 -3.48
CA GLY A 94 -23.48 24.29 -4.28
C GLY A 94 -24.91 23.81 -4.04
N ASP A 95 -25.87 24.63 -4.46
CA ASP A 95 -27.29 24.37 -4.32
C ASP A 95 -27.75 23.18 -5.20
N ALA A 96 -28.90 22.59 -4.86
CA ALA A 96 -29.47 21.44 -5.55
C ALA A 96 -29.55 21.62 -7.08
N THR A 97 -29.85 22.83 -7.54
CA THR A 97 -29.93 23.21 -8.96
C THR A 97 -28.59 23.08 -9.70
N ALA A 98 -27.47 23.38 -9.02
CA ALA A 98 -26.13 23.24 -9.59
C ALA A 98 -25.72 21.76 -9.68
N GLN A 99 -26.12 20.96 -8.69
CA GLN A 99 -25.90 19.51 -8.67
C GLN A 99 -26.74 18.79 -9.73
N GLU A 100 -28.00 19.20 -9.92
CA GLU A 100 -28.88 18.66 -10.97
C GLU A 100 -28.35 19.00 -12.37
N LYS A 101 -27.89 20.24 -12.61
CA LYS A 101 -27.25 20.60 -13.88
C LYS A 101 -25.98 19.79 -14.16
N ALA A 102 -25.14 19.59 -13.15
CA ALA A 102 -23.93 18.78 -13.28
C ALA A 102 -24.23 17.27 -13.43
N ALA A 103 -25.34 16.79 -12.88
CA ALA A 103 -25.83 15.43 -13.09
C ALA A 103 -26.34 15.26 -14.52
N ALA A 104 -27.17 16.19 -15.00
CA ALA A 104 -27.76 16.17 -16.33
C ALA A 104 -26.70 16.27 -17.45
N SER A 105 -25.61 17.00 -17.22
CA SER A 105 -24.48 17.08 -18.15
C SER A 105 -23.54 15.86 -18.10
N GLY A 106 -23.74 14.93 -17.15
CA GLY A 106 -22.84 13.79 -16.91
C GLY A 106 -21.49 14.19 -16.31
N GLU A 107 -21.32 15.44 -15.89
CA GLU A 107 -20.07 15.98 -15.33
C GLU A 107 -19.64 15.20 -14.08
N VAL A 108 -20.56 14.91 -13.17
CA VAL A 108 -20.27 14.17 -11.92
C VAL A 108 -19.72 12.77 -12.24
N LEU A 109 -20.33 12.06 -13.18
CA LEU A 109 -19.87 10.73 -13.58
C LEU A 109 -18.47 10.79 -14.22
N LYS A 110 -18.22 11.80 -15.07
CA LYS A 110 -16.90 12.01 -15.68
C LYS A 110 -15.83 12.26 -14.63
N LEU A 111 -16.11 13.10 -13.64
CA LEU A 111 -15.19 13.39 -12.54
C LEU A 111 -14.95 12.14 -11.67
N LEU A 112 -15.98 11.32 -11.38
CA LEU A 112 -15.84 10.09 -10.59
C LEU A 112 -14.95 9.08 -11.31
N LYS A 113 -15.15 8.91 -12.62
CA LYS A 113 -14.32 8.03 -13.47
C LYS A 113 -12.89 8.54 -13.59
N ALA A 114 -12.70 9.85 -13.78
CA ALA A 114 -11.37 10.46 -13.84
C ALA A 114 -10.61 10.24 -12.52
N TRP A 115 -11.25 10.46 -11.38
CA TRP A 115 -10.67 10.21 -10.07
C TRP A 115 -10.30 8.73 -9.87
N ALA A 116 -11.16 7.80 -10.29
CA ALA A 116 -10.87 6.38 -10.24
C ALA A 116 -9.66 6.00 -11.12
N ALA A 117 -9.62 6.49 -12.36
CA ALA A 117 -8.51 6.25 -13.29
C ALA A 117 -7.19 6.84 -12.77
N GLN A 118 -7.21 8.05 -12.21
CA GLN A 118 -6.02 8.69 -11.64
C GLN A 118 -5.48 7.93 -10.41
N ASN A 119 -6.36 7.36 -9.59
CA ASN A 119 -5.94 6.47 -8.51
C ASN A 119 -5.41 5.13 -9.02
N TRP A 120 -5.95 4.61 -10.13
CA TRP A 120 -5.40 3.42 -10.80
C TRP A 120 -3.96 3.62 -11.25
N VAL A 121 -3.63 4.79 -11.79
CA VAL A 121 -2.24 5.13 -12.13
C VAL A 121 -1.34 5.05 -10.90
N ARG A 122 -1.78 5.53 -9.72
CA ARG A 122 -0.99 5.36 -8.46
C ARG A 122 -0.77 3.90 -8.08
N VAL A 123 -1.80 3.06 -8.23
CA VAL A 123 -1.68 1.63 -7.92
C VAL A 123 -0.76 0.94 -8.91
N VAL A 124 -0.85 1.23 -10.20
CA VAL A 124 0.01 0.61 -11.22
C VAL A 124 1.47 1.07 -11.07
N PHE A 125 1.71 2.35 -10.76
CA PHE A 125 3.06 2.80 -10.41
C PHE A 125 3.61 2.08 -9.17
N SER A 126 2.76 1.76 -8.19
CA SER A 126 3.19 0.99 -7.02
C SER A 126 3.42 -0.48 -7.38
N LYS A 127 2.42 -1.15 -7.97
CA LYS A 127 2.43 -2.58 -8.29
C LYS A 127 3.48 -2.92 -9.34
N GLY A 128 3.57 -2.17 -10.45
CA GLY A 128 4.57 -2.41 -11.50
C GLY A 128 6.02 -2.20 -11.04
N MET A 129 6.22 -1.44 -9.97
CA MET A 129 7.53 -1.28 -9.32
C MET A 129 7.87 -2.44 -8.38
N PHE A 130 6.86 -3.04 -7.74
CA PHE A 130 7.01 -4.23 -6.91
C PHE A 130 6.88 -5.56 -7.68
N ASP A 131 6.38 -5.55 -8.93
CA ASP A 131 6.32 -6.72 -9.82
C ASP A 131 7.75 -7.20 -10.23
N GLY A 132 8.78 -6.38 -9.99
CA GLY A 132 10.20 -6.76 -10.09
C GLY A 132 10.91 -6.88 -8.73
N VAL A 133 10.21 -6.68 -7.61
CA VAL A 133 10.74 -7.01 -6.29
C VAL A 133 10.44 -8.48 -6.06
N GLU A 134 11.46 -9.30 -6.29
CA GLU A 134 11.49 -10.70 -5.92
C GLU A 134 10.86 -10.88 -4.53
N ILE A 135 9.76 -11.63 -4.46
CA ILE A 135 9.05 -11.89 -3.20
C ILE A 135 9.96 -12.77 -2.35
N ARG A 136 10.80 -12.14 -1.53
CA ARG A 136 11.76 -12.76 -0.62
C ARG A 136 11.07 -13.26 0.65
N ASP A 137 10.04 -14.07 0.46
CA ASP A 137 9.30 -14.71 1.54
C ASP A 137 9.99 -16.02 1.94
N THR A 138 10.43 -16.09 3.18
CA THR A 138 10.99 -17.31 3.78
C THR A 138 10.04 -18.52 3.68
N HIS A 139 8.71 -18.32 3.67
CA HIS A 139 7.76 -19.41 3.51
C HIS A 139 7.68 -19.96 2.06
N ILE A 140 8.14 -19.18 1.07
CA ILE A 140 8.15 -19.56 -0.34
C ILE A 140 9.45 -20.30 -0.70
N TYR A 141 10.55 -20.04 0.01
CA TYR A 141 11.86 -20.67 -0.21
C TYR A 141 11.77 -22.20 -0.23
N TRP A 142 12.13 -22.80 -1.36
CA TRP A 142 11.86 -24.21 -1.65
C TRP A 142 12.42 -25.19 -0.61
N PRO A 143 13.66 -25.03 -0.11
CA PRO A 143 14.20 -25.90 0.95
C PRO A 143 13.41 -25.85 2.27
N TYR A 144 12.77 -24.73 2.60
CA TYR A 144 11.96 -24.63 3.82
C TYR A 144 10.63 -25.37 3.70
N ARG A 145 10.12 -25.60 2.47
CA ARG A 145 8.89 -26.38 2.25
C ARG A 145 9.01 -27.85 2.65
N ALA A 146 10.23 -28.37 2.79
CA ALA A 146 10.47 -29.72 3.33
C ALA A 146 9.94 -29.88 4.76
N TYR A 147 9.78 -28.78 5.50
CA TYR A 147 9.29 -28.78 6.88
C TYR A 147 7.77 -28.50 6.98
N GLY A 148 7.07 -28.34 5.85
CA GLY A 148 5.61 -28.16 5.80
C GLY A 148 4.85 -29.49 5.84
N LYS A 149 3.62 -29.47 6.39
CA LYS A 149 2.72 -30.65 6.41
C LYS A 149 1.73 -30.60 5.23
N PRO A 150 1.40 -31.71 4.57
CA PRO A 150 0.36 -31.73 3.52
C PRO A 150 -1.02 -31.35 4.11
N PRO A 151 -1.94 -30.72 3.33
CA PRO A 151 -1.90 -30.51 1.88
C PRO A 151 -1.20 -29.21 1.41
N GLN A 152 -1.00 -28.23 2.29
CA GLN A 152 -0.26 -27.00 2.01
C GLN A 152 1.15 -27.10 2.59
N ARG A 153 2.16 -27.37 1.74
CA ARG A 153 3.59 -27.45 2.11
C ARG A 153 4.21 -26.10 2.51
N MET A 154 3.49 -25.26 3.25
CA MET A 154 4.02 -24.05 3.85
C MET A 154 4.33 -24.35 5.32
N PRO A 155 5.61 -24.33 5.73
CA PRO A 155 5.97 -24.56 7.12
C PRO A 155 5.51 -23.38 7.98
N LYS A 156 5.06 -23.66 9.21
CA LYS A 156 4.80 -22.58 10.19
C LYS A 156 6.12 -21.90 10.56
N LEU A 157 6.10 -20.59 10.74
CA LEU A 157 7.28 -19.83 11.19
C LEU A 157 7.88 -20.40 12.49
N SER A 158 7.03 -20.88 13.40
CA SER A 158 7.46 -21.52 14.65
C SER A 158 8.19 -22.85 14.45
N VAL A 159 7.91 -23.56 13.35
CA VAL A 159 8.64 -24.77 12.99
C VAL A 159 9.98 -24.40 12.40
N LEU A 160 10.03 -23.41 11.51
CA LEU A 160 11.28 -22.92 10.92
C LEU A 160 12.22 -22.32 11.97
N SER A 161 11.69 -21.55 12.92
CA SER A 161 12.53 -20.97 13.98
C SER A 161 13.20 -22.04 14.82
N VAL A 162 12.51 -23.16 15.10
CA VAL A 162 13.08 -24.27 15.88
C VAL A 162 14.09 -25.04 15.05
N VAL A 163 13.76 -25.39 13.81
CA VAL A 163 14.57 -26.29 12.99
C VAL A 163 15.79 -25.59 12.39
N VAL A 164 15.64 -24.33 11.97
CA VAL A 164 16.70 -23.58 11.28
C VAL A 164 17.47 -22.68 12.25
N LEU A 165 16.78 -22.02 13.19
CA LEU A 165 17.43 -21.09 14.13
C LEU A 165 17.71 -21.70 15.50
N GLY A 166 17.23 -22.92 15.78
CA GLY A 166 17.36 -23.55 17.10
C GLY A 166 16.59 -22.82 18.21
N ARG A 167 15.58 -22.01 17.86
CA ARG A 167 14.86 -21.15 18.81
C ARG A 167 13.34 -21.37 18.73
N ALA A 168 12.72 -21.60 19.88
CA ALA A 168 11.27 -21.66 19.97
C ALA A 168 10.67 -20.25 20.04
N ILE A 169 9.75 -19.95 19.14
CA ILE A 169 8.87 -18.78 19.22
C ILE A 169 7.45 -19.25 19.55
N ARG A 170 6.71 -18.48 20.36
CA ARG A 170 5.34 -18.85 20.76
C ARG A 170 4.41 -18.74 19.54
N ALA A 171 3.73 -19.84 19.22
CA ALA A 171 2.79 -19.93 18.11
C ALA A 171 1.34 -19.60 18.53
N ASN A 172 1.13 -18.58 19.37
CA ASN A 172 -0.22 -18.27 19.87
C ASN A 172 -1.00 -17.37 18.91
N GLU A 173 -2.28 -17.69 18.74
CA GLU A 173 -3.22 -17.09 17.78
C GLU A 173 -3.69 -15.66 18.13
N HIS A 174 -3.13 -15.04 19.17
CA HIS A 174 -3.42 -13.67 19.57
C HIS A 174 -2.11 -12.95 19.91
N ALA A 175 -1.49 -12.34 18.90
CA ALA A 175 -0.25 -11.60 19.06
C ALA A 175 -0.48 -10.36 19.95
N SER A 176 0.21 -10.30 21.09
CA SER A 176 0.56 -9.02 21.70
C SER A 176 1.61 -8.32 20.83
N ASP A 177 1.79 -7.01 21.01
CA ASP A 177 2.77 -6.22 20.23
C ASP A 177 4.22 -6.76 20.39
N GLU A 178 4.53 -7.41 21.52
CA GLU A 178 5.83 -8.06 21.78
C GLU A 178 6.03 -9.33 20.93
N ASP A 179 4.98 -10.12 20.73
CA ASP A 179 5.03 -11.34 19.90
C ASP A 179 5.16 -11.01 18.41
N ALA A 180 4.60 -9.89 17.96
CA ALA A 180 4.76 -9.41 16.58
C ALA A 180 6.22 -9.03 16.29
N ALA A 181 6.91 -8.38 17.23
CA ALA A 181 8.33 -8.04 17.10
C ALA A 181 9.22 -9.29 17.10
N ALA A 182 8.94 -10.28 17.96
CA ALA A 182 9.67 -11.55 18.00
C ALA A 182 9.51 -12.36 16.70
N ASN A 183 8.29 -12.38 16.14
CA ASN A 183 8.02 -13.03 14.85
C ASN A 183 8.73 -12.31 13.69
N ALA A 184 8.69 -10.97 13.65
CA ALA A 184 9.43 -10.21 12.65
C ALA A 184 10.95 -10.44 12.74
N ALA A 185 11.50 -10.48 13.95
CA ALA A 185 12.91 -10.79 14.18
C ALA A 185 13.27 -12.21 13.72
N ALA A 186 12.41 -13.20 14.00
CA ALA A 186 12.61 -14.58 13.56
C ALA A 186 12.61 -14.69 12.03
N THR A 187 11.68 -14.03 11.34
CA THR A 187 11.64 -13.98 9.88
C THR A 187 12.91 -13.34 9.30
N MET A 188 13.37 -12.23 9.87
CA MET A 188 14.62 -11.58 9.43
C MET A 188 15.85 -12.46 9.67
N LEU A 189 15.90 -13.21 10.77
CA LEU A 189 16.99 -14.14 11.05
C LEU A 189 16.96 -15.35 10.13
N LEU A 190 15.79 -15.89 9.78
CA LEU A 190 15.63 -16.97 8.80
C LEU A 190 16.07 -16.55 7.40
N TYR A 191 15.76 -15.30 7.02
CA TYR A 191 16.23 -14.72 5.77
C TYR A 191 17.75 -14.58 5.79
N ARG A 192 18.32 -13.94 6.83
CA ARG A 192 19.79 -13.78 6.97
C ARG A 192 20.55 -15.10 6.98
N ALA A 193 20.01 -16.13 7.65
CA ALA A 193 20.65 -17.45 7.73
C ALA A 193 20.84 -18.12 6.35
N LYS A 194 20.03 -17.72 5.37
CA LYS A 194 20.03 -18.26 4.01
C LYS A 194 20.11 -17.19 2.95
N GLU A 195 20.60 -16.01 3.29
CA GLU A 195 20.61 -14.83 2.43
C GLU A 195 21.32 -15.10 1.11
N SER A 196 22.53 -15.65 1.13
CA SER A 196 23.26 -16.00 -0.10
C SER A 196 22.56 -17.03 -1.00
N GLU A 197 21.79 -17.95 -0.39
CA GLU A 197 21.05 -18.99 -1.11
C GLU A 197 19.68 -18.49 -1.60
N ILE A 198 19.08 -17.53 -0.89
CA ILE A 198 17.83 -16.87 -1.28
C ILE A 198 18.10 -15.80 -2.35
N GLU A 199 19.27 -15.17 -2.33
CA GLU A 199 19.69 -14.17 -3.33
C GLU A 199 20.19 -14.77 -4.64
N SER A 200 20.42 -16.09 -4.70
CA SER A 200 20.89 -16.80 -5.90
C SER A 200 19.87 -17.74 -6.54
N ALA A 201 18.68 -17.87 -5.95
CA ALA A 201 17.61 -18.78 -6.37
C ALA A 201 16.48 -18.03 -7.10
#